data_AF-A0A3R6JE47-F1
#
_entry.id   AF-A0A3R6JE47-F1
#
_cell.length_a   1.000
_cell.length_b   1.000
_cell.length_c   1.000
_cell.angle_alpha   90.00
_cell.angle_beta   90.00
_cell.angle_gamma   90.00
#
_symmetry.space_group_name_H-M   'P 1'
#
loop_
_entity.id
_entity.type
_entity.pdbx_description
1 polymer ?
#
loop_
_entity_poly.entity_id
_entity_poly.type
_entity_poly.pdbx_seq_one_letter_code
_entity_poly.pdbx_strand_id
1 'polypeptide(L)'
;MKSSLIYYSAISIFFFLSCTGSKEKRNMESDIITVNLERRDNISTKDLFSDIQVIPLETTPESLIRDITQIKFFEDRYYIHDYRRSQIFVFDREGRFQFALNEKGDGPGQYLNLSDFAIDTVRRNLVVLCAVSNALFFYDLGGKFIEKKRLPDITGTYNSFQFQNKDTIAFFTYDNDNRLKFYSLSRNEIIDEYFPEERKDIFCRGVFPFPHALRRSLTNTIYSLSGATLTELYRWDFGDLNNDIENLKFRPNMSKQEQIQYVKDAYSSKSVNYVIDSQGQNRRYRYAMVVRKNKYIHLFYNREKHDLLQFERTKEGLQLYPIYFGEDFILCTPEGGLPLNDLFPEKLRNEDQQRIIQSHSEEENPILVKYVFKNEE
;
A
#
# COMPACT_ATOMS: atom_id res chain seq x y z
N MET A 1 62.43 3.50 -67.44
CA MET A 1 63.37 3.16 -66.33
C MET A 1 62.71 3.48 -65.01
N LYS A 2 62.61 2.45 -64.14
CA LYS A 2 62.38 2.44 -62.69
C LYS A 2 61.19 3.27 -62.16
N SER A 3 60.01 2.67 -61.98
CA SER A 3 59.59 1.91 -60.77
C SER A 3 59.61 2.76 -59.50
N SER A 4 58.44 2.98 -58.90
CA SER A 4 58.18 2.86 -57.46
C SER A 4 56.66 3.02 -57.23
N LEU A 5 55.98 1.90 -57.02
CA LEU A 5 54.67 1.86 -56.39
C LEU A 5 54.85 2.24 -54.92
N ILE A 6 54.12 3.25 -54.45
CA ILE A 6 53.97 3.55 -53.02
C ILE A 6 52.51 3.29 -52.67
N TYR A 7 52.26 2.15 -52.03
CA TYR A 7 50.98 1.83 -51.40
C TYR A 7 50.84 2.69 -50.14
N TYR A 8 49.98 3.71 -50.19
CA TYR A 8 49.51 4.35 -48.97
C TYR A 8 48.36 3.52 -48.39
N SER A 9 48.67 2.80 -47.32
CA SER A 9 47.72 2.14 -46.43
C SER A 9 46.79 3.19 -45.84
N ALA A 10 45.52 3.16 -46.24
CA ALA A 10 44.46 3.94 -45.64
C ALA A 10 44.23 3.43 -44.21
N ILE A 11 44.80 4.13 -43.23
CA ILE A 11 44.51 3.95 -41.81
C ILE A 11 43.07 4.42 -41.60
N SER A 12 42.15 3.47 -41.54
CA SER A 12 40.78 3.67 -41.10
C SER A 12 40.80 3.99 -39.61
N ILE A 13 40.87 5.28 -39.28
CA ILE A 13 40.63 5.80 -37.94
C ILE A 13 39.15 5.56 -37.64
N PHE A 14 38.85 4.41 -37.03
CA PHE A 14 37.61 4.21 -36.30
C PHE A 14 37.61 5.21 -35.14
N PHE A 15 36.99 6.38 -35.37
CA PHE A 15 36.48 7.21 -34.30
C PHE A 15 35.44 6.38 -33.54
N PHE A 16 35.89 5.67 -32.51
CA PHE A 16 35.03 5.28 -31.41
C PHE A 16 34.52 6.57 -30.78
N LEU A 17 33.40 7.07 -31.32
CA LEU A 17 32.47 7.93 -30.60
C LEU A 17 32.04 7.12 -29.38
N SER A 18 32.85 7.28 -28.33
CA SER A 18 32.50 6.91 -26.97
C SER A 18 31.20 7.64 -26.67
N CYS A 19 30.11 6.90 -26.73
CA CYS A 19 28.88 7.27 -26.05
C CYS A 19 29.16 7.22 -24.55
N THR A 20 29.89 8.21 -24.02
CA THR A 20 29.68 8.65 -22.66
C THR A 20 28.32 9.32 -22.65
N GLY A 21 27.28 8.48 -22.66
CA GLY A 21 25.97 8.87 -22.18
C GLY A 21 26.16 9.16 -20.71
N SER A 22 26.54 10.39 -20.39
CA SER A 22 26.27 10.97 -19.10
C SER A 22 24.77 10.81 -18.92
N LYS A 23 24.37 9.82 -18.11
CA LYS A 23 23.06 9.87 -17.47
C LYS A 23 23.09 11.17 -16.69
N GLU A 24 22.57 12.23 -17.31
CA GLU A 24 22.10 13.38 -16.56
C GLU A 24 21.14 12.78 -15.54
N LYS A 25 21.60 12.68 -14.29
CA LYS A 25 20.70 12.68 -13.16
C LYS A 25 19.95 14.00 -13.30
N ARG A 26 18.81 13.98 -13.98
CA ARG A 26 17.77 14.96 -13.69
C ARG A 26 17.59 14.81 -12.19
N ASN A 27 18.05 15.81 -11.44
CA ASN A 27 17.54 16.05 -10.10
C ASN A 27 16.05 16.30 -10.34
N MET A 28 15.25 15.23 -10.27
CA MET A 28 13.83 15.38 -10.04
C MET A 28 13.76 15.99 -8.65
N GLU A 29 13.60 17.32 -8.57
CA GLU A 29 13.11 17.93 -7.34
C GLU A 29 11.84 17.17 -6.98
N SER A 30 11.84 16.58 -5.80
CA SER A 30 10.69 15.88 -5.28
C SER A 30 9.55 16.87 -5.06
N ASP A 31 8.33 16.47 -5.39
CA ASP A 31 7.18 17.34 -5.17
C ASP A 31 6.99 17.60 -3.67
N ILE A 32 6.95 18.87 -3.27
CA ILE A 32 6.64 19.28 -1.90
C ILE A 32 5.20 19.76 -1.84
N ILE A 33 4.38 19.12 -1.01
CA ILE A 33 2.98 19.51 -0.80
C ILE A 33 2.88 20.16 0.58
N THR A 34 2.85 21.50 0.62
CA THR A 34 2.74 22.25 1.86
C THR A 34 1.31 22.23 2.41
N VAL A 35 1.17 21.87 3.69
CA VAL A 35 -0.11 21.66 4.36
C VAL A 35 -0.12 22.37 5.72
N ASN A 36 -1.04 23.32 5.88
CA ASN A 36 -1.35 23.87 7.20
C ASN A 36 -2.34 22.95 7.93
N LEU A 37 -1.85 22.09 8.83
CA LEU A 37 -2.66 21.13 9.60
C LEU A 37 -3.70 21.76 10.54
N GLU A 38 -3.76 23.09 10.69
CA GLU A 38 -4.79 23.77 11.48
C GLU A 38 -5.96 24.27 10.58
N ARG A 39 -5.82 24.25 9.24
CA ARG A 39 -6.90 24.59 8.29
C ARG A 39 -7.94 23.48 8.23
N ARG A 40 -9.23 23.81 8.05
CA ARG A 40 -10.27 22.83 7.69
C ARG A 40 -11.17 23.42 6.62
N ASP A 41 -11.39 22.66 5.57
CA ASP A 41 -12.29 22.98 4.48
C ASP A 41 -13.67 22.40 4.77
N ASN A 42 -14.70 23.16 4.40
CA ASN A 42 -16.09 22.73 4.55
C ASN A 42 -16.59 22.07 3.26
N ILE A 43 -16.30 20.78 3.09
CA ILE A 43 -16.59 20.04 1.86
C ILE A 43 -17.82 19.13 1.99
N SER A 44 -18.47 18.84 0.86
CA SER A 44 -19.48 17.79 0.71
C SER A 44 -18.83 16.50 0.21
N THR A 45 -19.44 15.34 0.48
CA THR A 45 -19.06 14.09 -0.19
C THR A 45 -19.08 14.19 -1.71
N LYS A 46 -19.98 15.01 -2.28
CA LYS A 46 -20.12 15.24 -3.73
C LYS A 46 -18.94 15.98 -4.37
N ASP A 47 -18.07 16.58 -3.56
CA ASP A 47 -16.85 17.23 -4.04
C ASP A 47 -15.79 16.17 -4.44
N LEU A 48 -15.84 14.98 -3.83
CA LEU A 48 -14.89 13.88 -4.04
C LEU A 48 -15.50 12.68 -4.78
N PHE A 49 -16.75 12.33 -4.48
CA PHE A 49 -17.35 11.07 -4.89
C PHE A 49 -18.60 11.30 -5.74
N SER A 50 -18.72 10.56 -6.83
CA SER A 50 -19.94 10.52 -7.66
C SER A 50 -20.97 9.53 -7.13
N ASP A 51 -20.52 8.48 -6.46
CA ASP A 51 -21.38 7.42 -5.94
C ASP A 51 -20.79 6.79 -4.68
N ILE A 52 -21.66 6.28 -3.80
CA ILE A 52 -21.30 5.54 -2.60
C ILE A 52 -22.15 4.28 -2.58
N GLN A 53 -21.51 3.12 -2.58
CA GLN A 53 -22.13 1.81 -2.69
C GLN A 53 -21.90 0.98 -1.42
N VAL A 54 -22.88 0.13 -1.10
CA VAL A 54 -22.83 -0.83 -0.01
C VAL A 54 -22.73 -2.21 -0.63
N ILE A 55 -21.71 -2.98 -0.23
CA ILE A 55 -21.44 -4.32 -0.75
C ILE A 55 -21.36 -5.28 0.44
N PRO A 56 -22.45 -5.97 0.78
CA PRO A 56 -22.42 -7.06 1.74
C PRO A 56 -21.57 -8.20 1.19
N LEU A 57 -20.65 -8.72 2.00
CA LEU A 57 -19.91 -9.92 1.63
C LEU A 57 -20.77 -11.14 1.98
N GLU A 58 -20.94 -12.05 1.02
CA GLU A 58 -21.75 -13.24 1.20
C GLU A 58 -21.25 -14.07 2.39
N THR A 59 -22.17 -14.45 3.27
CA THR A 59 -21.87 -15.21 4.48
C THR A 59 -22.30 -16.66 4.32
N THR A 60 -21.32 -17.54 4.26
CA THR A 60 -21.46 -19.00 4.26
C THR A 60 -20.49 -19.60 5.27
N PRO A 61 -20.68 -20.86 5.69
CA PRO A 61 -19.68 -21.55 6.51
C PRO A 61 -18.27 -21.52 5.90
N GLU A 62 -18.16 -21.52 4.57
CA GLU A 62 -16.91 -21.52 3.81
C GLU A 62 -16.32 -20.12 3.62
N SER A 63 -17.10 -19.05 3.80
CA SER A 63 -16.69 -17.66 3.54
C SER A 63 -16.61 -16.79 4.79
N LEU A 64 -16.77 -17.34 5.99
CA LEU A 64 -16.79 -16.56 7.23
C LEU A 64 -15.45 -15.85 7.50
N ILE A 65 -15.49 -14.52 7.56
CA ILE A 65 -14.35 -13.63 7.79
C ILE A 65 -14.26 -13.30 9.28
N ARG A 66 -13.04 -13.28 9.82
CA ARG A 66 -12.78 -12.87 11.21
C ARG A 66 -12.18 -11.47 11.31
N ASP A 67 -11.28 -11.11 10.42
CA ASP A 67 -10.52 -9.86 10.47
C ASP A 67 -9.95 -9.54 9.08
N ILE A 68 -10.43 -8.50 8.42
CA ILE A 68 -9.90 -7.98 7.16
C ILE A 68 -8.68 -7.12 7.44
N THR A 69 -7.51 -7.70 7.18
CA THR A 69 -6.24 -6.97 7.33
C THR A 69 -5.79 -6.25 6.06
N GLN A 70 -6.26 -6.69 4.89
CA GLN A 70 -5.89 -6.13 3.60
C GLN A 70 -6.91 -6.55 2.55
N ILE A 71 -7.22 -5.63 1.63
CA ILE A 71 -8.02 -5.91 0.43
C ILE A 71 -7.21 -5.54 -0.81
N LYS A 72 -7.22 -6.40 -1.82
CA LYS A 72 -6.79 -6.06 -3.18
C LYS A 72 -7.97 -6.24 -4.13
N PHE A 73 -8.06 -5.37 -5.13
CA PHE A 73 -9.06 -5.47 -6.18
C PHE A 73 -8.36 -5.66 -7.53
N PHE A 74 -8.76 -6.71 -8.26
CA PHE A 74 -8.21 -7.01 -9.58
C PHE A 74 -9.21 -7.84 -10.39
N GLU A 75 -9.41 -7.48 -11.67
CA GLU A 75 -10.36 -8.14 -12.58
C GLU A 75 -11.72 -8.42 -11.92
N ASP A 76 -12.37 -7.35 -11.44
CA ASP A 76 -13.71 -7.38 -10.82
C ASP A 76 -13.86 -8.30 -9.61
N ARG A 77 -12.76 -8.57 -8.89
CA ARG A 77 -12.77 -9.39 -7.68
C ARG A 77 -12.06 -8.74 -6.51
N TYR A 78 -12.63 -8.94 -5.33
CA TYR A 78 -12.03 -8.60 -4.04
C TYR A 78 -11.25 -9.80 -3.51
N TYR A 79 -9.96 -9.60 -3.23
CA TYR A 79 -9.09 -10.54 -2.55
C TYR A 79 -8.85 -10.02 -1.13
N ILE A 80 -9.39 -10.73 -0.15
CA ILE A 80 -9.49 -10.28 1.24
C ILE A 80 -8.62 -11.18 2.09
N HIS A 81 -7.59 -10.62 2.72
CA HIS A 81 -6.71 -11.37 3.61
C HIS A 81 -7.21 -11.32 5.05
N ASP A 82 -7.54 -12.50 5.54
CA ASP A 82 -7.81 -12.76 6.95
C ASP A 82 -6.55 -13.31 7.62
N TYR A 83 -5.81 -12.42 8.29
CA TYR A 83 -4.57 -12.79 8.97
C TYR A 83 -4.81 -13.76 10.13
N ARG A 84 -5.92 -13.63 10.85
CA ARG A 84 -6.24 -14.48 12.00
C ARG A 84 -6.55 -15.91 11.58
N ARG A 85 -7.17 -16.07 10.41
CA ARG A 85 -7.40 -17.38 9.80
C ARG A 85 -6.26 -17.81 8.89
N SER A 86 -5.32 -16.94 8.53
CA SER A 86 -4.24 -17.21 7.55
C SER A 86 -4.82 -17.70 6.21
N GLN A 87 -5.83 -17.00 5.72
CA GLN A 87 -6.63 -17.34 4.53
C GLN A 87 -6.85 -16.10 3.65
N ILE A 88 -7.05 -16.34 2.35
CA ILE A 88 -7.51 -15.29 1.42
C ILE A 88 -8.89 -15.69 0.92
N PHE A 89 -9.89 -14.84 1.14
CA PHE A 89 -11.21 -15.00 0.57
C PHE A 89 -11.31 -14.20 -0.73
N VAL A 90 -11.95 -14.79 -1.74
CA VAL A 90 -12.19 -14.15 -3.03
C VAL A 90 -13.68 -13.99 -3.24
N PHE A 91 -14.09 -12.75 -3.47
CA PHE A 91 -15.46 -12.37 -3.77
C PHE A 91 -15.51 -11.66 -5.13
N ASP A 92 -16.63 -11.76 -5.83
CA ASP A 92 -16.86 -10.90 -6.99
C ASP A 92 -17.20 -9.46 -6.59
N ARG A 93 -17.33 -8.58 -7.59
CA ARG A 93 -17.60 -7.15 -7.37
C ARG A 93 -18.95 -6.86 -6.69
N GLU A 94 -19.89 -7.82 -6.70
CA GLU A 94 -21.16 -7.71 -5.98
C GLU A 94 -21.11 -8.32 -4.57
N GLY A 95 -19.95 -8.81 -4.14
CA GLY A 95 -19.77 -9.40 -2.81
C GLY A 95 -20.15 -10.87 -2.72
N ARG A 96 -20.41 -11.56 -3.83
CA ARG A 96 -20.70 -13.01 -3.81
C ARG A 96 -19.42 -13.81 -3.71
N PHE A 97 -19.42 -14.80 -2.84
CA PHE A 97 -18.27 -15.65 -2.57
C PHE A 97 -17.92 -16.49 -3.81
N GLN A 98 -16.63 -16.53 -4.13
CA GLN A 98 -16.11 -17.31 -5.25
C GLN A 98 -15.34 -18.54 -4.74
N PHE A 99 -14.32 -18.31 -3.90
CA PHE A 99 -13.55 -19.35 -3.24
C PHE A 99 -12.70 -18.77 -2.10
N ALA A 100 -12.14 -19.64 -1.27
CA ALA A 100 -11.13 -19.28 -0.28
C ALA A 100 -9.84 -20.04 -0.55
N LEU A 101 -8.71 -19.34 -0.61
CA LEU A 101 -7.40 -19.96 -0.58
C LEU A 101 -7.04 -20.28 0.88
N ASN A 102 -7.07 -21.57 1.20
CA ASN A 102 -6.84 -22.11 2.54
C ASN A 102 -5.94 -23.37 2.51
N GLU A 103 -4.86 -23.30 1.75
CA GLU A 103 -3.95 -24.43 1.55
C GLU A 103 -2.92 -24.51 2.68
N LYS A 104 -3.33 -24.93 3.87
CA LYS A 104 -2.42 -25.07 5.03
C LYS A 104 -1.77 -26.45 5.08
N GLY A 105 -0.47 -26.47 5.28
CA GLY A 105 0.30 -27.72 5.44
C GLY A 105 1.67 -27.66 4.77
N ASP A 106 2.27 -28.84 4.62
CA ASP A 106 3.62 -29.04 4.06
C ASP A 106 3.63 -29.69 2.67
N GLY A 107 2.44 -29.99 2.12
CA GLY A 107 2.29 -30.60 0.80
C GLY A 107 2.62 -29.65 -0.36
N PRO A 108 2.71 -30.17 -1.60
CA PRO A 108 2.82 -29.34 -2.79
C PRO A 108 1.68 -28.33 -2.87
N GLY A 109 2.01 -27.04 -2.91
CA GLY A 109 1.03 -25.96 -2.94
C GLY A 109 0.41 -25.58 -1.61
N GLN A 110 0.90 -26.12 -0.49
CA GLN A 110 0.49 -25.75 0.85
C GLN A 110 1.51 -24.84 1.53
N TYR A 111 1.04 -23.88 2.33
CA TYR A 111 1.86 -22.94 3.09
C TYR A 111 1.63 -23.10 4.59
N LEU A 112 2.73 -23.00 5.35
CA LEU A 112 2.71 -23.03 6.81
C LEU A 112 2.10 -21.77 7.43
N ASN A 113 2.31 -20.62 6.78
CA ASN A 113 1.73 -19.36 7.20
C ASN A 113 1.53 -18.42 5.99
N LEU A 114 0.62 -17.46 6.14
CA LEU A 114 0.37 -16.41 5.17
C LEU A 114 0.82 -15.08 5.79
N SER A 115 2.02 -14.63 5.43
CA SER A 115 2.58 -13.37 5.94
C SER A 115 2.05 -12.16 5.20
N ASP A 116 2.00 -12.24 3.87
CA ASP A 116 1.47 -11.21 2.97
C ASP A 116 1.08 -11.88 1.65
N PHE A 117 0.35 -11.17 0.81
CA PHE A 117 0.02 -11.62 -0.54
C PHE A 117 0.08 -10.47 -1.54
N ALA A 118 0.17 -10.81 -2.82
CA ALA A 118 0.08 -9.87 -3.92
C ALA A 118 -0.59 -10.53 -5.14
N ILE A 119 -1.07 -9.69 -6.04
CA ILE A 119 -1.48 -10.12 -7.38
C ILE A 119 -0.35 -9.71 -8.34
N ASP A 120 0.26 -10.69 -9.00
CA ASP A 120 1.10 -10.42 -10.18
C ASP A 120 0.15 -10.13 -11.33
N THR A 121 -0.11 -8.84 -11.58
CA THR A 121 -1.07 -8.40 -12.61
C THR A 121 -0.59 -8.71 -14.02
N VAL A 122 0.72 -8.91 -14.24
CA VAL A 122 1.29 -9.22 -15.55
C VAL A 122 1.09 -10.70 -15.88
N ARG A 123 1.37 -11.59 -14.92
CA ARG A 123 1.17 -13.04 -15.12
C ARG A 123 -0.23 -13.53 -14.76
N ARG A 124 -1.03 -12.69 -14.12
CA ARG A 124 -2.36 -13.02 -13.57
C ARG A 124 -2.26 -14.16 -12.55
N ASN A 125 -1.38 -13.98 -11.57
CA ASN A 125 -1.19 -14.93 -10.48
C ASN A 125 -1.54 -14.31 -9.12
N LEU A 126 -2.19 -15.10 -8.26
CA LEU A 126 -2.26 -14.83 -6.83
C LEU A 126 -0.99 -15.39 -6.18
N VAL A 127 -0.23 -14.54 -5.49
CA VAL A 127 1.06 -14.90 -4.91
C VAL A 127 1.02 -14.74 -3.41
N VAL A 128 1.39 -15.79 -2.69
CA VAL A 128 1.43 -15.84 -1.23
C VAL A 128 2.88 -15.85 -0.77
N LEU A 129 3.21 -14.98 0.18
CA LEU A 129 4.46 -15.02 0.93
C LEU A 129 4.29 -15.86 2.19
N CYS A 130 5.08 -16.92 2.29
CA CYS A 130 5.18 -17.77 3.47
C CYS A 130 6.56 -17.57 4.10
N ALA A 131 6.62 -16.67 5.09
CA ALA A 131 7.87 -16.34 5.78
C ALA A 131 8.49 -17.53 6.51
N VAL A 132 7.68 -18.45 7.06
CA VAL A 132 8.17 -19.63 7.78
C VAL A 132 8.92 -20.57 6.84
N SER A 133 8.41 -20.76 5.63
CA SER A 133 9.06 -21.62 4.62
C SER A 133 10.08 -20.89 3.75
N ASN A 134 10.28 -19.58 4.00
CA ASN A 134 11.10 -18.68 3.21
C ASN A 134 10.82 -18.80 1.69
N ALA A 135 9.55 -18.72 1.29
CA ALA A 135 9.14 -18.98 -0.10
C ALA A 135 7.93 -18.16 -0.55
N LEU A 136 7.84 -17.98 -1.86
CA LEU A 136 6.64 -17.52 -2.57
C LEU A 136 5.89 -18.72 -3.16
N PHE A 137 4.56 -18.70 -3.02
CA PHE A 137 3.67 -19.69 -3.62
C PHE A 137 2.80 -18.98 -4.66
N PHE A 138 2.81 -19.50 -5.88
CA PHE A 138 2.07 -18.94 -7.00
C PHE A 138 0.86 -19.81 -7.28
N TYR A 139 -0.29 -19.16 -7.39
CA TYR A 139 -1.57 -19.74 -7.77
C TYR A 139 -2.13 -18.98 -8.96
N ASP A 140 -2.92 -19.63 -9.80
CA ASP A 140 -3.73 -18.90 -10.77
C ASP A 140 -4.84 -18.12 -10.04
N LEU A 141 -5.57 -17.27 -10.76
CA LEU A 141 -6.66 -16.51 -10.15
C LEU A 141 -7.89 -17.37 -9.79
N GLY A 142 -7.92 -18.66 -10.12
CA GLY A 142 -8.91 -19.62 -9.66
C GLY A 142 -8.48 -20.37 -8.40
N GLY A 143 -7.31 -20.05 -7.83
CA GLY A 143 -6.79 -20.66 -6.61
C GLY A 143 -6.02 -21.96 -6.84
N LYS A 144 -5.75 -22.36 -8.10
CA LYS A 144 -4.98 -23.58 -8.38
C LYS A 144 -3.49 -23.29 -8.27
N PHE A 145 -2.78 -24.13 -7.53
CA PHE A 145 -1.33 -24.02 -7.38
C PHE A 145 -0.59 -24.18 -8.72
N ILE A 146 0.40 -23.30 -8.94
CA ILE A 146 1.28 -23.28 -10.11
C ILE A 146 2.69 -23.73 -9.70
N GLU A 147 3.34 -22.99 -8.81
CA GLU A 147 4.72 -23.27 -8.41
C GLU A 147 5.08 -22.67 -7.04
N LYS A 148 6.13 -23.23 -6.43
CA LYS A 148 6.74 -22.72 -5.20
C LYS A 148 8.16 -22.26 -5.53
N LYS A 149 8.50 -21.05 -5.11
CA LYS A 149 9.83 -20.48 -5.27
C LYS A 149 10.47 -20.19 -3.93
N ARG A 150 11.53 -20.91 -3.61
CA ARG A 150 12.34 -20.65 -2.40
C ARG A 150 13.06 -19.31 -2.57
N LEU A 151 12.95 -18.46 -1.57
CA LEU A 151 13.65 -17.18 -1.49
C LEU A 151 15.07 -17.38 -0.94
N PRO A 152 16.01 -16.50 -1.30
CA PRO A 152 17.33 -16.47 -0.68
C PRO A 152 17.22 -16.30 0.85
N ASP A 153 18.16 -16.89 1.57
CA ASP A 153 18.30 -16.67 3.00
C ASP A 153 18.82 -15.23 3.23
N ILE A 154 18.23 -14.53 4.19
CA ILE A 154 18.56 -13.13 4.54
C ILE A 154 18.70 -12.99 6.05
N THR A 155 19.32 -11.90 6.48
CA THR A 155 19.18 -11.45 7.87
C THR A 155 17.70 -11.12 8.14
N GLY A 156 17.19 -11.50 9.31
CA GLY A 156 15.79 -11.26 9.67
C GLY A 156 14.83 -12.17 8.91
N THR A 157 13.66 -11.63 8.54
CA THR A 157 12.57 -12.41 7.93
C THR A 157 11.79 -11.55 6.94
N TYR A 158 11.36 -12.12 5.81
CA TYR A 158 10.46 -11.45 4.88
C TYR A 158 9.12 -11.13 5.55
N ASN A 159 8.58 -9.95 5.30
CA ASN A 159 7.33 -9.50 5.93
C ASN A 159 6.27 -9.15 4.87
N SER A 160 6.55 -8.15 4.04
CA SER A 160 5.61 -7.71 3.00
C SER A 160 6.30 -7.58 1.66
N PHE A 161 5.52 -7.60 0.57
CA PHE A 161 6.06 -7.51 -0.77
C PHE A 161 5.12 -6.84 -1.78
N GLN A 162 5.72 -6.31 -2.84
CA GLN A 162 4.99 -5.87 -4.04
C GLN A 162 5.81 -6.09 -5.31
N PHE A 163 5.14 -6.42 -6.40
CA PHE A 163 5.75 -6.51 -7.72
C PHE A 163 6.15 -5.12 -8.22
N GLN A 164 7.38 -5.00 -8.71
CA GLN A 164 7.87 -3.80 -9.39
C GLN A 164 7.74 -3.90 -10.91
N ASN A 165 7.80 -5.12 -11.43
CA ASN A 165 7.54 -5.47 -12.82
C ASN A 165 7.43 -7.00 -12.89
N LYS A 166 7.47 -7.57 -14.10
CA LYS A 166 7.43 -9.03 -14.28
C LYS A 166 8.58 -9.76 -13.59
N ASP A 167 9.75 -9.17 -13.40
CA ASP A 167 10.91 -9.87 -12.84
C ASP A 167 11.21 -9.46 -11.40
N THR A 168 11.06 -8.18 -11.09
CA THR A 168 11.51 -7.63 -9.81
C THR A 168 10.40 -7.54 -8.78
N ILE A 169 10.68 -7.98 -7.56
CA ILE A 169 9.83 -7.81 -6.37
C ILE A 169 10.57 -6.93 -5.37
N ALA A 170 9.86 -5.98 -4.76
CA ALA A 170 10.36 -5.27 -3.59
C ALA A 170 9.81 -5.96 -2.33
N PHE A 171 10.68 -6.32 -1.41
CA PHE A 171 10.36 -6.84 -0.09
C PHE A 171 10.65 -5.80 0.98
N PHE A 172 9.80 -5.71 1.98
CA PHE A 172 10.14 -5.09 3.25
C PHE A 172 10.30 -6.20 4.28
N THR A 173 11.41 -6.18 5.02
CA THR A 173 11.88 -7.31 5.83
C THR A 173 12.13 -6.87 7.28
N TYR A 174 12.32 -7.85 8.16
CA TYR A 174 12.75 -7.61 9.55
C TYR A 174 14.28 -7.51 9.71
N ASP A 175 15.00 -7.24 8.62
CA ASP A 175 16.40 -6.82 8.66
C ASP A 175 16.49 -5.32 8.95
N ASN A 176 17.04 -4.92 10.11
CA ASN A 176 17.13 -3.51 10.48
C ASN A 176 18.18 -2.76 9.66
N ASP A 177 19.23 -3.44 9.20
CA ASP A 177 20.32 -2.78 8.47
C ASP A 177 19.88 -2.47 7.03
N ASN A 178 19.00 -3.30 6.47
CA ASN A 178 18.50 -3.18 5.10
C ASN A 178 17.06 -3.68 5.00
N ARG A 179 16.10 -2.87 5.43
CA ARG A 179 14.68 -3.25 5.45
C ARG A 179 14.14 -3.56 4.05
N LEU A 180 14.50 -2.73 3.07
CA LEU A 180 14.01 -2.83 1.70
C LEU A 180 14.98 -3.69 0.89
N LYS A 181 14.48 -4.76 0.27
CA LYS A 181 15.28 -5.61 -0.62
C LYS A 181 14.58 -5.75 -1.96
N PHE A 182 15.31 -5.53 -3.05
CA PHE A 182 14.85 -5.84 -4.39
C PHE A 182 15.33 -7.23 -4.79
N TYR A 183 14.41 -8.07 -5.23
CA TYR A 183 14.65 -9.46 -5.60
C TYR A 183 14.31 -9.69 -7.07
N SER A 184 15.18 -10.38 -7.80
CA SER A 184 14.90 -10.81 -9.18
C SER A 184 14.38 -12.24 -9.20
N LEU A 185 13.20 -12.43 -9.78
CA LEU A 185 12.61 -13.75 -9.98
C LEU A 185 13.48 -14.61 -10.90
N SER A 186 13.85 -14.13 -12.09
CA SER A 186 14.60 -14.92 -13.06
C SER A 186 15.98 -15.33 -12.54
N ARG A 187 16.66 -14.45 -11.80
CA ARG A 187 18.00 -14.71 -11.25
C ARG A 187 17.97 -15.42 -9.90
N ASN A 188 16.83 -15.40 -9.21
CA ASN A 188 16.62 -15.93 -7.87
C ASN A 188 17.62 -15.36 -6.83
N GLU A 189 17.83 -14.05 -6.85
CA GLU A 189 18.76 -13.38 -5.94
C GLU A 189 18.28 -11.98 -5.56
N ILE A 190 18.79 -11.49 -4.42
CA ILE A 190 18.65 -10.09 -4.04
C ILE A 190 19.60 -9.27 -4.92
N ILE A 191 19.06 -8.29 -5.61
CA ILE A 191 19.80 -7.46 -6.58
C ILE A 191 20.17 -6.08 -6.03
N ASP A 192 19.46 -5.61 -4.99
CA ASP A 192 19.74 -4.34 -4.34
C ASP A 192 19.06 -4.26 -2.96
N GLU A 193 19.60 -3.44 -2.07
CA GLU A 193 19.21 -3.33 -0.67
C GLU A 193 19.28 -1.89 -0.16
N TYR A 194 18.27 -1.45 0.58
CA TYR A 194 18.12 -0.07 1.03
C TYR A 194 17.42 0.00 2.40
N PHE A 195 17.28 1.24 2.89
CA PHE A 195 16.43 1.60 4.01
C PHE A 195 16.94 1.02 5.35
N PRO A 196 18.13 1.44 5.82
CA PRO A 196 18.55 1.19 7.18
C PRO A 196 17.56 1.84 8.15
N GLU A 197 17.06 1.07 9.10
CA GLU A 197 16.06 1.51 10.06
C GLU A 197 16.37 0.94 11.44
N GLU A 198 17.00 1.77 12.28
CA GLU A 198 17.27 1.44 13.67
C GLU A 198 15.99 1.37 14.53
N ARG A 199 14.91 2.03 14.08
CA ARG A 199 13.70 2.29 14.87
C ARG A 199 12.47 1.66 14.25
N LYS A 200 11.84 0.75 14.98
CA LYS A 200 10.57 0.16 14.54
C LYS A 200 9.46 1.20 14.62
N ASP A 201 8.96 1.65 13.47
CA ASP A 201 7.73 2.44 13.40
C ASP A 201 6.51 1.52 13.51
N ILE A 202 6.01 1.38 14.74
CA ILE A 202 4.89 0.51 15.10
C ILE A 202 3.54 1.00 14.56
N PHE A 203 3.48 2.20 13.99
CA PHE A 203 2.26 2.82 13.49
C PHE A 203 2.00 2.45 12.02
N CYS A 204 3.04 2.08 11.28
CA CYS A 204 2.92 1.75 9.87
C CYS A 204 2.47 0.30 9.66
N ARG A 205 1.15 0.10 9.55
CA ARG A 205 0.55 -1.22 9.29
C ARG A 205 0.83 -1.76 7.88
N GLY A 206 1.00 -0.86 6.89
CA GLY A 206 1.30 -1.21 5.50
C GLY A 206 2.33 -0.26 4.91
N VAL A 207 3.52 -0.79 4.61
CA VAL A 207 4.68 0.00 4.14
C VAL A 207 4.60 0.35 2.65
N PHE A 208 3.82 -0.40 1.87
CA PHE A 208 3.58 -0.17 0.46
C PHE A 208 2.17 0.42 0.29
N PRO A 209 2.01 1.76 0.22
CA PRO A 209 0.70 2.41 0.21
C PRO A 209 -0.01 2.31 -1.15
N PHE A 210 0.76 2.15 -2.23
CA PHE A 210 0.30 2.01 -3.60
C PHE A 210 1.47 1.45 -4.46
N PRO A 211 1.24 1.04 -5.72
CA PRO A 211 2.28 0.44 -6.55
C PRO A 211 3.55 1.28 -6.65
N HIS A 212 4.70 0.62 -6.53
CA HIS A 212 6.04 1.20 -6.64
C HIS A 212 6.34 2.29 -5.59
N ALA A 213 5.68 2.29 -4.44
CA ALA A 213 5.95 3.26 -3.39
C ALA A 213 6.22 2.63 -2.03
N LEU A 214 6.97 3.35 -1.20
CA LEU A 214 7.28 3.02 0.19
C LEU A 214 6.97 4.22 1.09
N ARG A 215 6.42 3.94 2.28
CA ARG A 215 6.13 4.94 3.31
C ARG A 215 6.50 4.45 4.71
N ARG A 216 6.62 5.40 5.63
CA ARG A 216 6.52 5.21 7.09
C ARG A 216 5.40 6.13 7.62
N SER A 217 4.96 5.90 8.86
CA SER A 217 3.86 6.67 9.47
C SER A 217 4.35 7.90 10.24
N LEU A 218 5.60 7.89 10.71
CA LEU A 218 6.15 9.03 11.44
C LEU A 218 6.86 10.03 10.52
N THR A 219 7.33 9.59 9.36
CA THR A 219 7.93 10.47 8.35
C THR A 219 6.86 11.01 7.41
N ASN A 220 7.14 12.13 6.76
CA ASN A 220 6.27 12.76 5.76
C ASN A 220 6.69 12.49 4.32
N THR A 221 7.76 11.72 4.12
CA THR A 221 8.31 11.40 2.80
C THR A 221 7.72 10.10 2.25
N ILE A 222 7.28 10.14 1.00
CA ILE A 222 6.96 8.97 0.19
C ILE A 222 8.10 8.72 -0.78
N TYR A 223 8.56 7.47 -0.84
CA TYR A 223 9.63 7.06 -1.74
C TYR A 223 9.07 6.30 -2.94
N SER A 224 9.64 6.54 -4.11
CA SER A 224 9.50 5.71 -5.30
C SER A 224 10.45 4.53 -5.22
N LEU A 225 9.94 3.37 -5.61
CA LEU A 225 10.67 2.11 -5.78
C LEU A 225 10.89 1.75 -7.26
N SER A 226 10.54 2.68 -8.15
CA SER A 226 10.62 2.47 -9.59
C SER A 226 12.06 2.19 -10.02
N GLY A 227 12.23 1.25 -10.95
CA GLY A 227 13.55 0.86 -11.45
C GLY A 227 14.45 0.17 -10.42
N ALA A 228 13.87 -0.41 -9.35
CA ALA A 228 14.61 -1.04 -8.26
C ALA A 228 15.55 -0.08 -7.51
N THR A 229 15.14 1.17 -7.38
CA THR A 229 15.88 2.21 -6.65
C THR A 229 15.01 2.80 -5.56
N LEU A 230 15.62 3.33 -4.51
CA LEU A 230 14.92 4.13 -3.50
C LEU A 230 15.18 5.61 -3.76
N THR A 231 14.16 6.32 -4.24
CA THR A 231 14.23 7.77 -4.51
C THR A 231 13.05 8.48 -3.89
N GLU A 232 13.21 9.73 -3.48
CA GLU A 232 12.07 10.50 -2.99
C GLU A 232 11.06 10.73 -4.12
N LEU A 233 9.79 10.42 -3.88
CA LEU A 233 8.70 10.67 -4.83
C LEU A 233 8.04 12.03 -4.53
N TYR A 234 7.61 12.24 -3.29
CA TYR A 234 7.05 13.49 -2.80
C TYR A 234 7.08 13.53 -1.27
N ARG A 235 6.85 14.70 -0.67
CA ARG A 235 6.69 14.86 0.77
C ARG A 235 5.51 15.75 1.15
N TRP A 236 4.89 15.45 2.28
CA TRP A 236 3.89 16.33 2.92
C TRP A 236 4.60 17.30 3.86
N ASP A 237 4.74 18.56 3.48
CA ASP A 237 5.39 19.55 4.34
C ASP A 237 4.38 20.19 5.30
N PHE A 238 4.50 19.85 6.59
CA PHE A 238 3.66 20.41 7.66
C PHE A 238 4.29 21.62 8.35
N GLY A 239 5.35 22.20 7.77
CA GLY A 239 6.10 23.32 8.35
C GLY A 239 6.70 22.97 9.72
N ASP A 240 6.49 23.83 10.71
CA ASP A 240 6.97 23.63 12.09
C ASP A 240 6.36 22.41 12.78
N LEU A 241 5.31 21.80 12.20
CA LEU A 241 4.69 20.59 12.70
C LEU A 241 5.29 19.31 12.13
N ASN A 242 6.32 19.39 11.28
CA ASN A 242 7.06 18.20 10.85
C ASN A 242 7.60 17.44 12.08
N ASN A 243 7.56 16.10 12.05
CA ASN A 243 8.10 15.31 13.15
C ASN A 243 9.63 15.40 13.16
N ASP A 244 10.21 15.71 14.31
CA ASP A 244 11.66 15.64 14.53
C ASP A 244 12.05 14.18 14.82
N ILE A 245 12.26 13.41 13.76
CA ILE A 245 12.50 11.97 13.86
C ILE A 245 13.79 11.66 14.60
N GLU A 246 14.85 12.45 14.43
CA GLU A 246 16.16 12.17 15.04
C GLU A 246 16.06 12.19 16.57
N ASN A 247 15.31 13.15 17.12
CA ASN A 247 15.16 13.33 18.55
C ASN A 247 14.07 12.48 19.22
N LEU A 248 13.32 11.67 18.47
CA LEU A 248 12.34 10.74 19.07
C LEU A 248 13.03 9.69 19.95
N LYS A 249 12.66 9.65 21.23
CA LYS A 249 13.14 8.62 22.16
C LYS A 249 12.46 7.28 21.86
N PHE A 250 13.13 6.41 21.12
CA PHE A 250 12.68 5.04 20.91
C PHE A 250 12.88 4.21 22.18
N ARG A 251 11.87 3.42 22.55
CA ARG A 251 11.93 2.47 23.65
C ARG A 251 11.81 1.05 23.08
N PRO A 252 12.91 0.31 22.92
CA PRO A 252 12.81 -1.09 22.51
C PRO A 252 12.07 -1.90 23.58
N ASN A 253 11.45 -3.01 23.17
CA ASN A 253 10.86 -4.01 24.07
C ASN A 253 9.73 -3.52 24.99
N MET A 254 8.96 -2.51 24.56
CA MET A 254 7.75 -2.09 25.27
C MET A 254 6.77 -3.25 25.48
N SER A 255 6.26 -3.40 26.70
CA SER A 255 5.11 -4.25 27.01
C SER A 255 3.87 -3.83 26.22
N LYS A 256 2.85 -4.70 26.14
CA LYS A 256 1.60 -4.38 25.44
C LYS A 256 0.92 -3.11 25.98
N GLN A 257 0.97 -2.89 27.30
CA GLN A 257 0.41 -1.70 27.93
C GLN A 257 1.18 -0.43 27.56
N GLU A 258 2.52 -0.50 27.55
CA GLU A 258 3.37 0.62 27.13
C GLU A 258 3.17 0.96 25.65
N GLN A 259 3.02 -0.04 24.77
CA GLN A 259 2.71 0.18 23.36
C GLN A 259 1.36 0.89 23.21
N ILE A 260 0.32 0.45 23.94
CA ILE A 260 -1.00 1.10 23.92
C ILE A 260 -0.89 2.56 24.38
N GLN A 261 -0.15 2.81 25.46
CA GLN A 261 0.04 4.18 25.96
C GLN A 261 0.85 5.04 24.99
N TYR A 262 1.89 4.48 24.37
CA TYR A 262 2.68 5.19 23.37
C TYR A 262 1.84 5.57 22.14
N VAL A 263 0.94 4.69 21.70
CA VAL A 263 -0.01 5.00 20.63
C VAL A 263 -0.96 6.12 21.03
N LYS A 264 -1.52 6.09 22.24
CA LYS A 264 -2.37 7.18 22.76
C LYS A 264 -1.62 8.51 22.84
N ASP A 265 -0.39 8.49 23.34
CA ASP A 265 0.46 9.68 23.44
C ASP A 265 0.82 10.23 22.05
N ALA A 266 1.07 9.36 21.06
CA ALA A 266 1.33 9.78 19.69
C ALA A 266 0.09 10.40 19.02
N TYR A 267 -1.07 9.75 19.14
CA TYR A 267 -2.31 10.19 18.49
C TYR A 267 -2.84 11.50 19.11
N SER A 268 -2.61 11.70 20.42
CA SER A 268 -2.90 12.96 21.11
C SER A 268 -1.86 14.06 20.87
N SER A 269 -0.83 13.77 20.08
CA SER A 269 0.29 14.68 19.77
C SER A 269 1.18 15.07 20.95
N LYS A 270 1.25 14.20 21.96
CA LYS A 270 2.11 14.38 23.13
C LYS A 270 3.56 13.94 22.89
N SER A 271 3.77 12.89 22.08
CA SER A 271 5.09 12.32 21.81
C SER A 271 5.63 12.61 20.40
N VAL A 272 4.75 12.85 19.43
CA VAL A 272 5.03 13.23 18.04
C VAL A 272 4.03 14.30 17.62
N ASN A 273 4.33 15.12 16.62
CA ASN A 273 3.41 16.15 16.14
C ASN A 273 2.21 15.53 15.40
N TYR A 274 2.43 14.44 14.66
CA TYR A 274 1.40 13.70 13.94
C TYR A 274 1.80 12.23 13.71
N VAL A 275 0.82 11.43 13.30
CA VAL A 275 1.02 10.10 12.70
C VAL A 275 0.27 10.07 11.37
N ILE A 276 0.92 9.71 10.26
CA ILE A 276 0.23 9.45 8.99
C ILE A 276 -0.23 7.99 8.98
N ASP A 277 -1.49 7.75 9.30
CA ASP A 277 -2.04 6.41 9.54
C ASP A 277 -2.22 5.63 8.22
N SER A 278 -2.80 6.27 7.20
CA SER A 278 -3.00 5.71 5.87
C SER A 278 -2.59 6.70 4.78
N GLN A 279 -2.14 6.18 3.64
CA GLN A 279 -1.81 6.95 2.45
C GLN A 279 -2.24 6.19 1.21
N GLY A 280 -2.52 6.92 0.15
CA GLY A 280 -2.94 6.36 -1.14
C GLY A 280 -2.59 7.30 -2.28
N GLN A 281 -2.55 6.76 -3.50
CA GLN A 281 -2.38 7.57 -4.70
C GLN A 281 -3.10 6.91 -5.86
N ASN A 282 -3.77 7.73 -6.67
CA ASN A 282 -4.22 7.38 -8.01
C ASN A 282 -3.72 8.43 -9.01
N ARG A 283 -4.19 8.38 -10.27
CA ARG A 283 -3.77 9.37 -11.28
C ARG A 283 -4.11 10.81 -10.87
N ARG A 284 -5.20 11.02 -10.13
CA ARG A 284 -5.72 12.35 -9.78
C ARG A 284 -5.26 12.86 -8.42
N TYR A 285 -5.28 12.01 -7.41
CA TYR A 285 -5.11 12.39 -6.02
C TYR A 285 -3.88 11.74 -5.38
N ARG A 286 -3.20 12.51 -4.54
CA ARG A 286 -2.39 12.01 -3.42
C ARG A 286 -3.21 12.15 -2.15
N TYR A 287 -3.29 11.06 -1.39
CA TYR A 287 -4.08 10.97 -0.18
C TYR A 287 -3.22 10.69 1.05
N ALA A 288 -3.54 11.36 2.16
CA ALA A 288 -3.04 11.02 3.48
C ALA A 288 -4.14 11.18 4.54
N MET A 289 -4.21 10.21 5.47
CA MET A 289 -4.95 10.33 6.72
C MET A 289 -3.97 10.63 7.84
N VAL A 290 -3.99 11.87 8.32
CA VAL A 290 -3.09 12.37 9.37
C VAL A 290 -3.83 12.38 10.71
N VAL A 291 -3.28 11.71 11.71
CA VAL A 291 -3.80 11.70 13.09
C VAL A 291 -3.03 12.74 13.90
N ARG A 292 -3.77 13.68 14.49
CA ARG A 292 -3.20 14.76 15.29
C ARG A 292 -4.20 15.25 16.34
N LYS A 293 -3.78 15.43 17.60
CA LYS A 293 -4.65 15.88 18.71
C LYS A 293 -5.95 15.06 18.78
N ASN A 294 -5.85 13.74 18.62
CA ASN A 294 -6.98 12.79 18.56
C ASN A 294 -8.00 13.03 17.44
N LYS A 295 -7.63 13.77 16.39
CA LYS A 295 -8.43 14.01 15.19
C LYS A 295 -7.79 13.31 14.00
N TYR A 296 -8.63 12.76 13.13
CA TYR A 296 -8.22 12.23 11.83
C TYR A 296 -8.48 13.29 10.77
N ILE A 297 -7.43 13.72 10.11
CA ILE A 297 -7.44 14.78 9.11
C ILE A 297 -7.18 14.13 7.76
N HIS A 298 -8.14 14.25 6.85
CA HIS A 298 -8.02 13.75 5.48
C HIS A 298 -7.44 14.81 4.58
N LEU A 299 -6.39 14.46 3.85
CA LEU A 299 -5.72 15.31 2.87
C LEU A 299 -5.92 14.68 1.49
N PHE A 300 -6.61 15.37 0.60
CA PHE A 300 -6.76 15.00 -0.82
C PHE A 300 -6.13 16.09 -1.67
N TYR A 301 -4.89 15.85 -2.11
CA TYR A 301 -4.18 16.76 -3.01
C TYR A 301 -4.46 16.36 -4.47
N ASN A 302 -5.10 17.24 -5.23
CA ASN A 302 -5.28 17.06 -6.66
C ASN A 302 -3.98 17.38 -7.40
N ARG A 303 -3.45 16.40 -8.11
CA ARG A 303 -2.16 16.48 -8.80
C ARG A 303 -2.21 17.32 -10.08
N GLU A 304 -3.40 17.52 -10.64
CA GLU A 304 -3.60 18.27 -11.88
C GLU A 304 -3.94 19.74 -11.57
N LYS A 305 -4.85 19.97 -10.63
CA LYS A 305 -5.27 21.32 -10.22
C LYS A 305 -4.35 21.96 -9.19
N HIS A 306 -3.48 21.16 -8.57
CA HIS A 306 -2.60 21.58 -7.48
C HIS A 306 -3.35 22.19 -6.28
N ASP A 307 -4.61 21.79 -6.07
CA ASP A 307 -5.40 22.15 -4.91
C ASP A 307 -5.43 21.03 -3.87
N LEU A 308 -5.75 21.40 -2.62
CA LEU A 308 -5.79 20.47 -1.49
C LEU A 308 -7.15 20.61 -0.81
N LEU A 309 -7.88 19.52 -0.69
CA LEU A 309 -9.01 19.39 0.22
C LEU A 309 -8.53 18.80 1.54
N GLN A 310 -8.88 19.46 2.65
CA GLN A 310 -8.45 19.11 4.00
C GLN A 310 -9.61 19.17 4.98
N PHE A 311 -10.03 18.02 5.52
CA PHE A 311 -11.22 17.95 6.38
C PHE A 311 -11.11 16.84 7.43
N GLU A 312 -11.83 16.99 8.54
CA GLU A 312 -12.02 15.89 9.52
C GLU A 312 -13.29 15.08 9.19
N ARG A 313 -14.37 15.80 8.85
CA ARG A 313 -15.65 15.23 8.40
C ARG A 313 -16.21 16.08 7.28
N THR A 314 -16.96 15.47 6.37
CA THR A 314 -17.73 16.24 5.38
C THR A 314 -18.94 16.92 6.03
N LYS A 315 -19.64 17.80 5.30
CA LYS A 315 -20.96 18.36 5.69
C LYS A 315 -21.95 17.25 6.06
N GLU A 316 -21.81 16.11 5.40
CA GLU A 316 -22.63 14.93 5.62
C GLU A 316 -22.17 14.10 6.83
N GLY A 317 -21.15 14.53 7.57
CA GLY A 317 -20.64 13.84 8.75
C GLY A 317 -19.74 12.63 8.44
N LEU A 318 -19.44 12.40 7.16
CA LEU A 318 -18.64 11.29 6.66
C LEU A 318 -17.20 11.42 7.14
N GLN A 319 -16.65 10.33 7.68
CA GLN A 319 -15.23 10.17 7.96
C GLN A 319 -14.71 8.93 7.23
N LEU A 320 -13.54 9.05 6.60
CA LEU A 320 -12.99 7.98 5.76
C LEU A 320 -11.96 7.16 6.53
N TYR A 321 -12.02 5.84 6.41
CA TYR A 321 -10.97 4.96 6.90
C TYR A 321 -10.63 3.94 5.82
N PRO A 322 -9.87 4.35 4.78
CA PRO A 322 -9.65 3.50 3.61
C PRO A 322 -8.81 2.27 3.95
N ILE A 323 -9.33 1.09 3.60
CA ILE A 323 -8.58 -0.18 3.61
C ILE A 323 -8.04 -0.53 2.22
N TYR A 324 -8.63 0.07 1.18
CA TYR A 324 -8.16 0.01 -0.20
C TYR A 324 -8.28 1.39 -0.84
N PHE A 325 -7.25 1.78 -1.59
CA PHE A 325 -7.22 3.00 -2.37
C PHE A 325 -6.86 2.66 -3.82
N GLY A 326 -7.86 2.64 -4.70
CA GLY A 326 -7.70 2.31 -6.11
C GLY A 326 -7.74 3.52 -7.02
N GLU A 327 -7.69 3.26 -8.33
CA GLU A 327 -7.78 4.31 -9.34
C GLU A 327 -9.15 5.00 -9.31
N ASP A 328 -10.22 4.20 -9.39
CA ASP A 328 -11.59 4.73 -9.56
C ASP A 328 -12.38 4.82 -8.25
N PHE A 329 -11.95 4.15 -7.18
CA PHE A 329 -12.67 4.12 -5.92
C PHE A 329 -11.78 3.83 -4.72
N ILE A 330 -12.31 4.13 -3.52
CA ILE A 330 -11.77 3.68 -2.24
C ILE A 330 -12.76 2.71 -1.57
N LEU A 331 -12.26 1.78 -0.77
CA LEU A 331 -13.09 0.93 0.09
C LEU A 331 -12.82 1.26 1.55
N CYS A 332 -13.89 1.34 2.32
CA CYS A 332 -13.84 1.33 3.79
C CYS A 332 -14.69 0.17 4.32
N THR A 333 -14.44 -0.23 5.56
CA THR A 333 -15.20 -1.27 6.27
C THR A 333 -15.30 -0.90 7.76
N PRO A 334 -16.41 -1.21 8.46
CA PRO A 334 -16.57 -0.91 9.90
C PRO A 334 -15.69 -1.76 10.84
N GLU A 335 -14.81 -2.59 10.28
CA GLU A 335 -13.89 -3.38 11.10
C GLU A 335 -12.98 -2.55 12.01
N GLY A 336 -12.50 -3.20 13.08
CA GLY A 336 -11.73 -2.53 14.14
C GLY A 336 -12.58 -1.70 15.10
N GLY A 337 -13.91 -1.84 15.06
CA GLY A 337 -14.85 -1.14 15.94
C GLY A 337 -15.20 0.27 15.47
N LEU A 338 -15.03 0.55 14.18
CA LEU A 338 -15.40 1.83 13.59
C LEU A 338 -16.93 1.89 13.40
N PRO A 339 -17.63 2.88 13.98
CA PRO A 339 -19.07 2.99 13.79
C PRO A 339 -19.43 3.15 12.31
N LEU A 340 -20.31 2.29 11.79
CA LEU A 340 -20.76 2.41 10.40
C LEU A 340 -21.40 3.78 10.10
N ASN A 341 -21.98 4.44 11.09
CA ASN A 341 -22.52 5.80 10.92
C ASN A 341 -21.45 6.90 10.78
N ASP A 342 -20.24 6.69 11.31
CA ASP A 342 -19.11 7.59 11.02
C ASP A 342 -18.60 7.36 9.61
N LEU A 343 -18.52 6.10 9.23
CA LEU A 343 -18.06 5.67 7.92
C LEU A 343 -19.04 6.02 6.81
N PHE A 344 -20.33 5.77 6.96
CA PHE A 344 -21.36 6.01 5.96
C PHE A 344 -22.63 6.56 6.62
N PRO A 345 -22.68 7.86 6.96
CA PRO A 345 -23.81 8.50 7.64
C PRO A 345 -25.18 8.20 7.02
N GLU A 346 -26.20 8.06 7.87
CA GLU A 346 -27.57 7.70 7.45
C GLU A 346 -28.15 8.62 6.36
N LYS A 347 -27.89 9.93 6.45
CA LYS A 347 -28.34 10.93 5.46
C LYS A 347 -27.70 10.81 4.07
N LEU A 348 -26.68 9.97 3.91
CA LEU A 348 -26.09 9.64 2.61
C LEU A 348 -26.68 8.37 1.98
N ARG A 349 -27.48 7.62 2.74
CA ARG A 349 -27.98 6.30 2.33
C ARG A 349 -29.30 6.44 1.59
N ASN A 350 -29.41 5.77 0.45
CA ASN A 350 -30.69 5.57 -0.22
C ASN A 350 -31.52 4.46 0.48
N GLU A 351 -32.78 4.29 0.08
CA GLU A 351 -33.70 3.32 0.70
C GLU A 351 -33.20 1.87 0.60
N ASP A 352 -32.60 1.47 -0.52
CA ASP A 352 -32.05 0.12 -0.71
C ASP A 352 -30.87 -0.13 0.24
N GLN A 353 -29.96 0.83 0.35
CA GLN A 353 -28.80 0.76 1.24
C GLN A 353 -29.21 0.74 2.71
N GLN A 354 -30.23 1.51 3.10
CA GLN A 354 -30.81 1.46 4.44
C GLN A 354 -31.38 0.08 4.73
N ARG A 355 -32.15 -0.50 3.79
CA ARG A 355 -32.69 -1.85 3.92
C ARG A 355 -31.59 -2.89 4.11
N ILE A 356 -30.56 -2.86 3.26
CA ILE A 356 -29.40 -3.77 3.34
C ILE A 356 -28.75 -3.68 4.73
N ILE A 357 -28.42 -2.47 5.19
CA ILE A 357 -27.73 -2.26 6.47
C ILE A 357 -28.60 -2.67 7.66
N GLN A 358 -29.91 -2.39 7.63
CA GLN A 358 -30.84 -2.75 8.70
C GLN A 358 -31.11 -4.25 8.77
N SER A 359 -31.07 -4.95 7.63
CA SER A 359 -31.20 -6.42 7.60
C SER A 359 -29.91 -7.15 7.94
N HIS A 360 -28.77 -6.45 7.97
CA HIS A 360 -27.47 -7.06 8.18
C HIS A 360 -27.22 -7.40 9.64
N SER A 361 -26.92 -8.66 9.93
CA SER A 361 -26.66 -9.15 11.28
C SER A 361 -25.19 -8.95 11.68
N GLU A 362 -24.93 -8.80 12.99
CA GLU A 362 -23.56 -8.81 13.54
C GLU A 362 -22.86 -10.18 13.37
N GLU A 363 -23.61 -11.24 13.08
CA GLU A 363 -23.09 -12.59 12.81
C GLU A 363 -22.67 -12.79 11.34
N GLU A 364 -23.03 -11.86 10.46
CA GLU A 364 -22.67 -11.91 9.03
C GLU A 364 -21.28 -11.31 8.77
N ASN A 365 -20.71 -11.65 7.62
CA ASN A 365 -19.47 -11.06 7.13
C ASN A 365 -19.61 -9.54 6.97
N PRO A 366 -18.53 -8.77 7.18
CA PRO A 366 -18.59 -7.32 7.08
C PRO A 366 -19.09 -6.79 5.74
N ILE A 367 -19.76 -5.65 5.78
CA ILE A 367 -20.07 -4.83 4.60
C ILE A 367 -18.83 -4.02 4.17
N LEU A 368 -18.58 -3.95 2.87
CA LEU A 368 -17.70 -2.95 2.28
C LEU A 368 -18.51 -1.72 1.86
N VAL A 369 -18.00 -0.53 2.18
CA VAL A 369 -18.51 0.74 1.65
C VAL A 369 -17.54 1.25 0.59
N LYS A 370 -18.01 1.30 -0.65
CA LYS A 370 -17.23 1.69 -1.83
C LYS A 370 -17.58 3.13 -2.22
N TYR A 371 -16.59 4.01 -2.22
CA TYR A 371 -16.75 5.40 -2.64
C TYR A 371 -16.11 5.57 -4.00
N VAL A 372 -16.94 5.78 -5.02
CA VAL A 372 -16.51 5.97 -6.41
C VAL A 372 -16.09 7.42 -6.59
N PHE A 373 -14.85 7.64 -7.00
CA PHE A 373 -14.35 8.99 -7.27
C PHE A 373 -15.17 9.64 -8.38
N LYS A 374 -15.43 10.93 -8.21
CA LYS A 374 -16.08 11.73 -9.24
C LYS A 374 -15.15 11.84 -10.46
N ASN A 375 -15.66 11.53 -11.65
CA ASN A 375 -14.95 11.83 -12.90
C ASN A 375 -14.88 13.35 -13.11
N GLU A 376 -13.78 13.86 -13.68
CA GLU A 376 -13.81 15.21 -14.26
C GLU A 376 -14.49 15.11 -15.64
N GLU A 377 -15.38 16.05 -15.94
CA GLU A 377 -15.97 16.24 -17.28
C GLU A 377 -14.92 16.76 -18.26
#